data_AF-A0A923WB12-F1
#
_entry.id   AF-A0A923WB12-F1
#
_cell.length_a   1.000
_cell.length_b   1.000
_cell.length_c   1.000
_cell.angle_alpha   90.00
_cell.angle_beta   90.00
_cell.angle_gamma   90.00
#
_symmetry.space_group_name_H-M   'P 1'
#
loop_
_entity.id
_entity.type
_entity.pdbx_description
1 polymer ?
#
loop_
_entity_poly.entity_id
_entity_poly.type
_entity_poly.pdbx_seq_one_letter_code
_entity_poly.pdbx_strand_id
1 'polypeptide(L)'
;FQGLLPGLAGTEATAARQPLHLLRTNYRNAPPVTALANRLLTLKNRRFGSLDRESTFLVEAATQQSGEVVFLTDTPDAQRQLNARIRRSAQWAVVVLREEDKAAVRRFFDTPLLFSVHEAKGLEYENIVLVNCISQHGKLFREVAADLTPADLDLAGADVRYARAPDRADHHAAHYTFFVNALYVAVTRARQSLFVMERADRHPLLPLLGLTTPSPKVELTEQTSTPDEWRREARRPAQQGRTEQAAAIREQVLEQQAPTWEPLTSERFEELKTQAFDPTHYNRKAKDRVFETAVLHGDIGTIQALQQLDGRQRYNPARAVSHNTRNHLIRKFYDPYRHNQLAPVAAYVARYGADVRDEHGLTPLLAASLLRVYPLVVQLRRLDVNLTQPDLMGRLPLHILLMHYAEMPTAVETFLGDLYLRLLPPTVRFRYLGKIIKLPQDEVETIAFHYLLFGQLPLLRRKYLHAHHGATTAEARFVEAADLEALLQTFADGAIAPRHKTRRFVNTLLAQHEVGKQFPSSQQLWLRVKHGQYMLNPMIDLEVAPDQWHSYSAIVRGQLVQPLGKKPRVSFDSRYAQQYCSLMNSFGESLEKYYAALHPPPKAPNAPAPLLPEAPAEADTPPNTNAATR
;
A
#
# COMPACT_ATOMS: atom_id res chain seq x y z
N PHE A 1 14.34 34.31 8.85
CA PHE A 1 13.05 33.60 9.03
C PHE A 1 11.91 34.47 9.60
N GLN A 2 12.15 35.54 10.36
CA GLN A 2 11.09 36.36 10.98
C GLN A 2 10.34 37.37 10.07
N GLY A 3 10.58 37.40 8.75
CA GLY A 3 10.02 38.44 7.85
C GLY A 3 9.09 37.94 6.74
N LEU A 4 8.52 36.72 6.84
CA LEU A 4 7.90 36.01 5.71
C LEU A 4 6.38 35.81 5.80
N LEU A 5 5.59 36.79 6.30
CA LEU A 5 4.12 36.73 6.18
C LEU A 5 3.49 38.12 6.00
N PRO A 6 2.68 38.30 4.96
CA PRO A 6 1.34 38.87 5.16
C PRO A 6 0.25 37.99 4.55
N GLY A 7 -0.86 37.86 5.29
CA GLY A 7 -2.17 37.53 4.72
C GLY A 7 -2.65 36.09 4.89
N LEU A 8 -3.15 35.74 6.08
CA LEU A 8 -4.08 34.61 6.26
C LEU A 8 -5.13 34.99 7.31
N ALA A 9 -6.23 35.58 6.86
CA ALA A 9 -7.46 35.73 7.62
C ALA A 9 -8.66 35.45 6.72
N GLY A 10 -9.53 34.51 7.14
CA GLY A 10 -10.83 34.16 6.55
C GLY A 10 -10.74 33.40 5.22
N THR A 11 -11.48 32.34 4.95
CA THR A 11 -12.95 32.26 5.05
C THR A 11 -13.45 30.81 5.13
N GLU A 12 -14.56 30.63 5.85
CA GLU A 12 -15.38 29.42 5.84
C GLU A 12 -16.06 29.25 4.47
N ALA A 13 -15.89 28.08 3.85
CA ALA A 13 -16.56 27.73 2.59
C ALA A 13 -17.88 27.00 2.87
N THR A 14 -18.99 27.59 2.45
CA THR A 14 -20.32 27.01 2.42
C THR A 14 -20.37 25.85 1.40
N ALA A 15 -20.67 24.64 1.87
CA ALA A 15 -20.77 23.45 1.03
C ALA A 15 -22.09 23.44 0.22
N ALA A 16 -22.02 23.67 -1.08
CA ALA A 16 -23.11 23.40 -2.01
C ALA A 16 -23.31 21.87 -2.17
N ARG A 17 -24.57 21.41 -2.15
CA ARG A 17 -24.94 20.00 -2.41
C ARG A 17 -24.49 19.60 -3.82
N GLN A 18 -23.57 18.64 -3.90
CA GLN A 18 -23.12 18.07 -5.17
C GLN A 18 -24.24 17.20 -5.81
N PRO A 19 -24.41 17.22 -7.13
CA PRO A 19 -25.37 16.36 -7.83
C PRO A 19 -24.98 14.87 -7.74
N LEU A 20 -25.98 14.00 -7.55
CA LEU A 20 -25.79 12.54 -7.51
C LEU A 20 -25.58 11.99 -8.93
N HIS A 21 -24.46 11.32 -9.17
CA HIS A 21 -24.17 10.66 -10.45
C HIS A 21 -24.26 9.14 -10.27
N LEU A 22 -25.17 8.50 -11.03
CA LEU A 22 -25.41 7.05 -11.01
C LEU A 22 -24.88 6.40 -12.29
N LEU A 23 -24.07 5.35 -12.13
CA LEU A 23 -23.57 4.55 -13.25
C LEU A 23 -24.59 3.46 -13.60
N ARG A 24 -25.14 3.52 -14.81
CA ARG A 24 -26.17 2.58 -15.30
C ARG A 24 -25.63 1.40 -16.11
N THR A 25 -24.35 1.44 -16.45
CA THR A 25 -23.73 0.54 -17.41
C THR A 25 -22.72 -0.39 -16.74
N ASN A 26 -22.82 -1.68 -16.99
CA ASN A 26 -21.91 -2.71 -16.55
C ASN A 26 -20.80 -2.91 -17.60
N TYR A 27 -19.58 -2.51 -17.26
CA TYR A 27 -18.40 -2.68 -18.11
C TYR A 27 -17.62 -3.97 -17.80
N ARG A 28 -18.08 -4.79 -16.85
CA ARG A 28 -17.36 -5.94 -16.31
C ARG A 28 -17.89 -7.27 -16.83
N ASN A 29 -19.20 -7.48 -16.73
CA ASN A 29 -19.83 -8.79 -16.88
C ASN A 29 -20.37 -8.98 -18.30
N ALA A 30 -20.10 -10.14 -18.89
CA ALA A 30 -20.64 -10.54 -20.19
C ALA A 30 -22.19 -10.50 -20.18
N PRO A 31 -22.83 -10.31 -21.36
CA PRO A 31 -24.28 -10.14 -21.43
C PRO A 31 -25.10 -11.24 -20.73
N PRO A 32 -24.78 -12.55 -20.84
CA PRO A 32 -25.52 -13.61 -20.14
C PRO A 32 -25.43 -13.49 -18.60
N VAL A 33 -24.26 -13.14 -18.07
CA VAL A 33 -24.06 -12.94 -16.62
C VAL A 33 -24.84 -11.71 -16.15
N THR A 34 -24.81 -10.63 -16.93
CA THR A 34 -25.59 -9.41 -16.64
C THR A 34 -27.09 -9.69 -16.66
N ALA A 35 -27.58 -10.49 -17.60
CA ALA A 35 -28.98 -10.91 -17.67
C ALA A 35 -29.41 -11.68 -16.40
N LEU A 36 -28.61 -12.66 -15.96
CA LEU A 36 -28.86 -13.40 -14.72
C LEU A 36 -28.86 -12.46 -13.49
N ALA A 37 -27.89 -11.54 -13.41
CA ALA A 37 -27.81 -10.56 -12.32
C ALA A 37 -29.03 -9.64 -12.30
N ASN A 38 -29.53 -9.21 -13.46
CA ASN A 38 -30.76 -8.42 -13.57
C ASN A 38 -31.99 -9.22 -13.14
N ARG A 39 -32.08 -10.52 -13.45
CA ARG A 39 -33.16 -11.38 -12.92
C ARG A 39 -33.16 -11.44 -11.39
N LEU A 40 -31.97 -11.51 -10.76
CA LEU A 40 -31.85 -11.42 -9.30
C LEU A 40 -32.28 -10.07 -8.74
N LEU A 41 -31.97 -8.96 -9.43
CA LEU A 41 -32.43 -7.63 -9.02
C LEU A 41 -33.96 -7.50 -9.13
N THR A 42 -34.56 -8.00 -10.21
CA THR A 42 -36.00 -8.02 -10.38
C THR A 42 -36.67 -8.88 -9.31
N LEU A 43 -36.12 -10.07 -9.03
CA LEU A 43 -36.59 -10.94 -7.95
C LEU A 43 -36.56 -10.22 -6.60
N LYS A 44 -35.43 -9.58 -6.28
CA LYS A 44 -35.28 -8.81 -5.04
C LYS A 44 -36.32 -7.70 -4.94
N ASN A 45 -36.52 -6.92 -6.01
CA ASN A 45 -37.49 -5.83 -5.99
C ASN A 45 -38.94 -6.36 -5.90
N ARG A 46 -39.28 -7.43 -6.62
CA ARG A 46 -40.62 -8.05 -6.53
C ARG A 46 -40.91 -8.57 -5.12
N ARG A 47 -39.93 -9.16 -4.44
CA ARG A 47 -40.14 -9.77 -3.13
C ARG A 47 -40.05 -8.78 -1.96
N PHE A 48 -39.13 -7.82 -2.02
CA PHE A 48 -38.80 -6.94 -0.89
C PHE A 48 -39.00 -5.45 -1.19
N GLY A 49 -39.40 -5.09 -2.42
CA GLY A 49 -39.42 -3.71 -2.87
C GLY A 49 -38.02 -3.14 -3.09
N SER A 50 -37.97 -1.83 -3.31
CA SER A 50 -36.74 -1.05 -3.47
C SER A 50 -36.61 0.00 -2.38
N LEU A 51 -35.37 0.26 -1.97
CA LEU A 51 -35.03 1.23 -0.94
C LEU A 51 -35.11 2.67 -1.48
N ASP A 52 -34.65 2.90 -2.71
CA ASP A 52 -34.55 4.24 -3.31
C ASP A 52 -35.00 4.26 -4.76
N ARG A 53 -35.83 5.24 -5.11
CA ARG A 53 -36.38 5.41 -6.47
C ARG A 53 -35.28 5.68 -7.51
N GLU A 54 -34.20 6.35 -7.11
CA GLU A 54 -33.12 6.77 -8.00
C GLU A 54 -32.15 5.61 -8.35
N SER A 55 -32.00 4.60 -7.47
CA SER A 55 -31.12 3.43 -7.67
C SER A 55 -31.84 2.18 -8.19
N THR A 56 -33.12 2.32 -8.54
CA THR A 56 -33.97 1.23 -9.03
C THR A 56 -33.92 1.13 -10.55
N PHE A 57 -32.86 0.52 -11.09
CA PHE A 57 -32.73 0.27 -12.52
C PHE A 57 -32.04 -1.07 -12.78
N LEU A 58 -32.27 -1.64 -13.97
CA LEU A 58 -31.52 -2.79 -14.47
C LEU A 58 -30.25 -2.29 -15.15
N VAL A 59 -29.18 -3.07 -15.06
CA VAL A 59 -27.87 -2.67 -15.57
C VAL A 59 -27.72 -3.11 -17.02
N GLU A 60 -27.24 -2.22 -17.89
CA GLU A 60 -26.96 -2.54 -19.29
C GLU A 60 -25.55 -3.10 -19.44
N ALA A 61 -25.38 -4.21 -20.17
CA ALA A 61 -24.05 -4.73 -20.49
C ALA A 61 -23.40 -3.87 -21.59
N ALA A 62 -22.28 -3.20 -21.28
CA ALA A 62 -21.47 -2.51 -22.30
C ALA A 62 -20.50 -3.44 -23.03
N THR A 63 -20.16 -4.58 -22.42
CA THR A 63 -19.19 -5.50 -23.01
C THR A 63 -19.82 -6.28 -24.16
N GLN A 64 -19.19 -6.30 -25.32
CA GLN A 64 -19.57 -7.22 -26.41
C GLN A 64 -18.85 -8.58 -26.34
N GLN A 65 -18.13 -8.84 -25.25
CA GLN A 65 -17.41 -10.10 -25.04
C GLN A 65 -18.42 -11.25 -24.93
N SER A 66 -18.20 -12.31 -25.72
CA SER A 66 -18.98 -13.53 -25.62
C SER A 66 -18.70 -14.25 -24.30
N GLY A 67 -19.73 -14.85 -23.72
CA GLY A 67 -19.66 -15.57 -22.46
C GLY A 67 -20.86 -16.48 -22.32
N GLU A 68 -20.94 -17.20 -21.21
CA GLU A 68 -22.01 -18.18 -20.98
C GLU A 68 -22.39 -18.31 -19.52
N VAL A 69 -23.64 -18.73 -19.30
CA VAL A 69 -24.12 -19.18 -17.99
C VAL A 69 -24.53 -20.64 -18.15
N VAL A 70 -23.80 -21.53 -17.48
CA VAL A 70 -24.02 -22.99 -17.56
C VAL A 70 -24.58 -23.48 -16.24
N PHE A 71 -25.71 -24.18 -16.30
CA PHE A 71 -26.31 -24.84 -15.14
C PHE A 71 -25.91 -26.31 -15.11
N LEU A 72 -25.45 -26.81 -13.97
CA LEU A 72 -25.03 -28.20 -13.76
C LEU A 72 -25.70 -28.80 -12.53
N THR A 73 -26.07 -30.08 -12.60
CA THR A 73 -26.44 -30.84 -11.41
C THR A 73 -25.18 -31.27 -10.65
N ASP A 74 -25.13 -31.04 -9.34
CA ASP A 74 -24.03 -31.43 -8.47
C ASP A 74 -23.96 -32.96 -8.32
N THR A 75 -23.29 -33.61 -9.26
CA THR A 75 -23.02 -35.05 -9.26
C THR A 75 -21.53 -35.31 -9.06
N PRO A 76 -21.12 -36.46 -8.49
CA PRO A 76 -19.71 -36.81 -8.36
C PRO A 76 -18.95 -36.77 -9.69
N ASP A 77 -19.63 -37.07 -10.79
CA ASP A 77 -19.03 -37.03 -12.12
C ASP A 77 -18.79 -35.59 -12.60
N ALA A 78 -19.80 -34.72 -12.50
CA ALA A 78 -19.66 -33.30 -12.82
C ALA A 78 -18.60 -32.61 -11.95
N GLN A 79 -18.55 -32.92 -10.64
CA GLN A 79 -17.51 -32.44 -9.73
C GLN A 79 -16.10 -32.83 -10.21
N ARG A 80 -15.89 -34.11 -10.54
CA ARG A 80 -14.59 -34.60 -11.03
C ARG A 80 -14.19 -33.96 -12.35
N GLN A 81 -15.11 -33.90 -13.31
CA GLN A 81 -14.84 -33.30 -14.62
C GLN A 81 -14.49 -31.82 -14.48
N LEU A 82 -15.31 -31.06 -13.74
CA LEU A 82 -15.09 -29.62 -13.57
C LEU A 82 -13.78 -29.35 -12.81
N ASN A 83 -13.52 -30.06 -11.71
CA ASN A 83 -12.26 -29.93 -10.97
C ASN A 83 -11.05 -30.23 -11.86
N ALA A 84 -11.08 -31.31 -12.65
CA ALA A 84 -9.98 -31.68 -13.53
C ALA A 84 -9.64 -30.57 -14.55
N ARG A 85 -10.66 -29.84 -15.04
CA ARG A 85 -10.48 -28.78 -16.05
C ARG A 85 -9.99 -27.45 -15.48
N ILE A 86 -10.31 -27.14 -14.22
CA ILE A 86 -10.09 -25.80 -13.64
C ILE A 86 -9.01 -25.75 -12.57
N ARG A 87 -8.64 -26.88 -11.93
CA ARG A 87 -7.76 -26.89 -10.75
C ARG A 87 -6.39 -26.23 -10.93
N ARG A 88 -5.88 -26.18 -12.17
CA ARG A 88 -4.59 -25.57 -12.52
C ARG A 88 -4.71 -24.21 -13.22
N SER A 89 -5.91 -23.63 -13.27
CA SER A 89 -6.14 -22.32 -13.89
C SER A 89 -6.32 -21.22 -12.84
N ALA A 90 -5.57 -20.14 -12.99
CA ALA A 90 -5.75 -18.90 -12.22
C ALA A 90 -6.91 -18.03 -12.74
N GLN A 91 -7.51 -18.40 -13.88
CA GLN A 91 -8.65 -17.69 -14.47
C GLN A 91 -10.00 -18.13 -13.88
N TRP A 92 -10.03 -19.27 -13.17
CA TRP A 92 -11.20 -19.84 -12.54
C TRP A 92 -11.16 -19.67 -11.03
N ALA A 93 -12.23 -19.18 -10.45
CA ALA A 93 -12.45 -19.25 -9.02
C ALA A 93 -13.74 -19.99 -8.68
N VAL A 94 -13.72 -20.69 -7.55
CA VAL A 94 -14.87 -21.38 -6.99
C VAL A 94 -15.42 -20.52 -5.86
N VAL A 95 -16.72 -20.26 -5.88
CA VAL A 95 -17.39 -19.42 -4.89
C VAL A 95 -18.52 -20.21 -4.24
N VAL A 96 -18.53 -20.18 -2.91
CA VAL A 96 -19.63 -20.66 -2.08
C VAL A 96 -20.31 -19.48 -1.39
N LEU A 97 -21.55 -19.65 -0.95
CA LEU A 97 -22.30 -18.53 -0.38
C LEU A 97 -21.69 -18.05 0.94
N ARG A 98 -21.35 -18.97 1.85
CA ARG A 98 -20.82 -18.67 3.18
C ARG A 98 -19.51 -19.41 3.47
N GLU A 99 -18.81 -18.95 4.50
CA GLU A 99 -17.49 -19.45 4.90
C GLU A 99 -17.53 -20.94 5.29
N GLU A 100 -18.54 -21.31 6.08
CA GLU A 100 -18.76 -22.69 6.55
C GLU A 100 -18.98 -23.70 5.40
N ASP A 101 -19.41 -23.23 4.23
CA ASP A 101 -19.69 -24.07 3.07
C ASP A 101 -18.39 -24.49 2.35
N LYS A 102 -17.26 -23.80 2.56
CA LYS A 102 -15.97 -24.11 1.92
C LYS A 102 -15.48 -25.52 2.26
N ALA A 103 -15.68 -25.98 3.49
CA ALA A 103 -15.17 -27.27 3.96
C ALA A 103 -15.74 -28.46 3.17
N ALA A 104 -17.00 -28.38 2.72
CA ALA A 104 -17.60 -29.42 1.89
C ALA A 104 -17.01 -29.42 0.48
N VAL A 105 -16.80 -28.23 -0.09
CA VAL A 105 -16.29 -28.03 -1.46
C VAL A 105 -14.82 -28.41 -1.60
N ARG A 106 -14.00 -28.13 -0.58
CA ARG A 106 -12.57 -28.54 -0.52
C ARG A 106 -12.35 -30.05 -0.65
N ARG A 107 -13.37 -30.87 -0.41
CA ARG A 107 -13.24 -32.34 -0.53
C ARG A 107 -13.13 -32.81 -1.99
N PHE A 108 -13.55 -32.00 -2.95
CA PHE A 108 -13.60 -32.39 -4.36
C PHE A 108 -13.09 -31.33 -5.34
N PHE A 109 -12.98 -30.06 -4.93
CA PHE A 109 -12.24 -29.04 -5.68
C PHE A 109 -10.86 -28.81 -5.09
N ASP A 110 -9.85 -29.13 -5.88
CA ASP A 110 -8.43 -29.03 -5.57
C ASP A 110 -7.88 -27.71 -6.15
N THR A 111 -8.39 -26.59 -5.66
CA THR A 111 -7.96 -25.25 -6.08
C THR A 111 -7.77 -24.34 -4.89
N PRO A 112 -6.70 -23.52 -4.87
CA PRO A 112 -6.52 -22.51 -3.83
C PRO A 112 -7.48 -21.33 -4.01
N LEU A 113 -8.13 -21.19 -5.17
CA LEU A 113 -9.07 -20.09 -5.50
C LEU A 113 -10.51 -20.41 -5.08
N LEU A 114 -10.69 -20.85 -3.84
CA LEU A 114 -11.98 -21.09 -3.22
C LEU A 114 -12.32 -19.96 -2.24
N PHE A 115 -13.45 -19.29 -2.46
CA PHE A 115 -13.88 -18.13 -1.70
C PHE A 115 -15.31 -18.29 -1.18
N SER A 116 -15.60 -17.74 0.00
CA SER A 116 -16.97 -17.33 0.32
C SER A 116 -17.33 -16.04 -0.43
N VAL A 117 -18.62 -15.70 -0.54
CA VAL A 117 -19.03 -14.44 -1.18
C VAL A 117 -18.45 -13.23 -0.47
N HIS A 118 -18.40 -13.27 0.86
CA HIS A 118 -17.82 -12.19 1.67
C HIS A 118 -16.36 -11.97 1.30
N GLU A 119 -15.60 -13.05 1.18
CA GLU A 119 -14.26 -13.00 0.63
C GLU A 119 -14.34 -12.45 -0.79
N ALA A 120 -14.95 -13.12 -1.77
CA ALA A 120 -14.93 -12.76 -3.20
C ALA A 120 -15.34 -11.30 -3.55
N LYS A 121 -16.04 -10.57 -2.67
CA LYS A 121 -16.40 -9.16 -2.85
C LYS A 121 -15.19 -8.28 -3.17
N GLY A 122 -15.19 -7.61 -4.32
CA GLY A 122 -14.09 -6.75 -4.76
C GLY A 122 -13.00 -7.47 -5.58
N LEU A 123 -13.08 -8.81 -5.71
CA LEU A 123 -12.38 -9.56 -6.75
C LEU A 123 -13.29 -9.80 -7.94
N GLU A 124 -12.66 -10.14 -9.06
CA GLU A 124 -13.31 -10.58 -10.29
C GLU A 124 -12.41 -11.62 -10.95
N TYR A 125 -13.04 -12.61 -11.57
CA TYR A 125 -12.35 -13.65 -12.33
C TYR A 125 -12.96 -13.74 -13.71
N GLU A 126 -12.18 -14.24 -14.67
CA GLU A 126 -12.69 -14.50 -16.01
C GLU A 126 -13.87 -15.46 -15.94
N ASN A 127 -13.71 -16.53 -15.15
CA ASN A 127 -14.73 -17.55 -14.99
C ASN A 127 -14.97 -17.89 -13.50
N ILE A 128 -16.23 -18.13 -13.14
CA ILE A 128 -16.63 -18.49 -11.77
C ILE A 128 -17.43 -19.79 -11.77
N VAL A 129 -17.18 -20.65 -10.80
CA VAL A 129 -18.09 -21.75 -10.43
C VAL A 129 -18.78 -21.40 -9.10
N LEU A 130 -20.10 -21.24 -9.12
CA LEU A 130 -20.94 -21.19 -7.93
C LEU A 130 -21.30 -22.62 -7.52
N VAL A 131 -20.96 -23.02 -6.30
CA VAL A 131 -21.19 -24.39 -5.82
C VAL A 131 -22.22 -24.39 -4.70
N ASN A 132 -23.38 -24.97 -4.98
CA ASN A 132 -24.48 -25.19 -4.05
C ASN A 132 -24.96 -23.93 -3.31
N CYS A 133 -24.81 -22.74 -3.90
CA CYS A 133 -25.21 -21.49 -3.27
C CYS A 133 -26.71 -21.46 -2.94
N ILE A 134 -27.55 -22.11 -3.76
CA ILE A 134 -28.99 -22.21 -3.55
C ILE A 134 -29.33 -23.45 -2.71
N SER A 135 -28.81 -24.62 -3.09
CA SER A 135 -29.16 -25.92 -2.50
C SER A 135 -28.79 -25.99 -1.02
N GLN A 136 -27.63 -25.44 -0.65
CA GLN A 136 -27.15 -25.41 0.73
C GLN A 136 -28.06 -24.57 1.64
N HIS A 137 -28.74 -23.57 1.08
CA HIS A 137 -29.67 -22.66 1.75
C HIS A 137 -31.11 -22.82 1.21
N GLY A 138 -31.47 -24.03 0.78
CA GLY A 138 -32.67 -24.25 -0.03
C GLY A 138 -34.00 -23.95 0.67
N LYS A 139 -34.08 -24.04 2.01
CA LYS A 139 -35.30 -23.60 2.73
C LYS A 139 -35.53 -22.10 2.56
N LEU A 140 -34.48 -21.32 2.77
CA LEU A 140 -34.49 -19.86 2.63
C LEU A 140 -34.85 -19.45 1.21
N PHE A 141 -34.19 -20.04 0.21
CA PHE A 141 -34.44 -19.67 -1.18
C PHE A 141 -35.79 -20.15 -1.72
N ARG A 142 -36.40 -21.20 -1.13
CA ARG A 142 -37.81 -21.55 -1.41
C ARG A 142 -38.76 -20.45 -0.93
N GLU A 143 -38.53 -19.88 0.24
CA GLU A 143 -39.35 -18.78 0.78
C GLU A 143 -39.17 -17.48 -0.03
N VAL A 144 -37.98 -17.25 -0.58
CA VAL A 144 -37.72 -16.15 -1.53
C VAL A 144 -38.48 -16.37 -2.84
N ALA A 145 -38.50 -17.60 -3.35
CA ALA A 145 -39.16 -17.96 -4.62
C ALA A 145 -40.67 -18.17 -4.51
N ALA A 146 -41.21 -18.24 -3.29
CA ALA A 146 -42.62 -18.52 -3.06
C ALA A 146 -43.52 -17.51 -3.78
N ASP A 147 -44.60 -18.02 -4.39
CA ASP A 147 -45.63 -17.24 -5.07
C ASP A 147 -45.15 -16.42 -6.28
N LEU A 148 -43.94 -16.68 -6.78
CA LEU A 148 -43.37 -16.04 -7.98
C LEU A 148 -43.30 -17.02 -9.14
N THR A 149 -43.53 -16.51 -10.35
CA THR A 149 -43.39 -17.24 -11.61
C THR A 149 -42.32 -16.59 -12.49
N PRO A 150 -41.75 -17.30 -13.48
CA PRO A 150 -40.78 -16.69 -14.41
C PRO A 150 -41.33 -15.45 -15.11
N ALA A 151 -42.63 -15.43 -15.42
CA ALA A 151 -43.31 -14.29 -16.02
C ALA A 151 -43.31 -13.03 -15.13
N ASP A 152 -43.21 -13.18 -13.80
CA ASP A 152 -43.08 -12.05 -12.88
C ASP A 152 -41.74 -11.33 -13.01
N LEU A 153 -40.73 -11.99 -13.59
CA LEU A 153 -39.38 -11.49 -13.74
C LEU A 153 -39.04 -11.07 -15.18
N ASP A 154 -39.89 -11.44 -16.15
CA ASP A 154 -39.79 -11.01 -17.54
C ASP A 154 -40.24 -9.54 -17.71
N LEU A 155 -39.35 -8.61 -17.34
CA LEU A 155 -39.51 -7.20 -17.65
C LEU A 155 -38.79 -6.90 -18.97
N ALA A 156 -39.53 -6.91 -20.07
CA ALA A 156 -39.07 -6.42 -21.37
C ALA A 156 -38.90 -4.89 -21.31
N GLY A 157 -37.74 -4.43 -20.85
CA GLY A 157 -37.35 -3.01 -20.89
C GLY A 157 -38.20 -2.03 -20.07
N ALA A 158 -39.12 -2.51 -19.23
CA ALA A 158 -40.00 -1.67 -18.42
C ALA A 158 -39.35 -1.37 -17.05
N ASP A 159 -39.30 -0.08 -16.70
CA ASP A 159 -38.84 0.46 -15.43
C ASP A 159 -39.22 -0.48 -14.27
N VAL A 160 -38.20 -0.94 -13.52
CA VAL A 160 -38.43 -1.77 -12.35
C VAL A 160 -39.30 -0.96 -11.40
N ARG A 161 -40.56 -1.36 -11.24
CA ARG A 161 -41.54 -0.57 -10.49
C ARG A 161 -41.00 -0.34 -9.07
N TYR A 162 -40.86 0.92 -8.70
CA TYR A 162 -40.50 1.29 -7.34
C TYR A 162 -41.67 0.92 -6.42
N ALA A 163 -41.41 0.03 -5.47
CA ALA A 163 -42.34 -0.34 -4.41
C ALA A 163 -41.60 -0.25 -3.07
N ARG A 164 -42.17 0.42 -2.06
CA ARG A 164 -41.60 0.41 -0.70
C ARG A 164 -42.04 -0.86 0.02
N ALA A 165 -41.12 -1.49 0.74
CA ALA A 165 -41.46 -2.58 1.66
C ALA A 165 -42.50 -2.10 2.69
N PRO A 166 -43.52 -2.91 3.06
CA PRO A 166 -44.61 -2.47 3.93
C PRO A 166 -44.21 -2.15 5.37
N ASP A 167 -43.04 -2.60 5.86
CA ASP A 167 -42.58 -2.31 7.21
C ASP A 167 -41.05 -2.44 7.33
N ARG A 168 -40.39 -1.54 8.06
CA ARG A 168 -38.93 -1.58 8.32
C ARG A 168 -38.57 -2.42 9.55
N ALA A 169 -39.56 -2.82 10.36
CA ALA A 169 -39.36 -3.63 11.57
C ALA A 169 -39.26 -5.14 11.31
N ASP A 170 -39.43 -5.59 10.06
CA ASP A 170 -39.46 -7.01 9.70
C ASP A 170 -38.04 -7.58 9.52
N HIS A 171 -37.47 -8.08 10.63
CA HIS A 171 -36.15 -8.71 10.66
C HIS A 171 -36.03 -9.92 9.70
N HIS A 172 -37.15 -10.57 9.35
CA HIS A 172 -37.16 -11.68 8.40
C HIS A 172 -36.83 -11.20 6.98
N ALA A 173 -37.45 -10.11 6.50
CA ALA A 173 -37.18 -9.56 5.17
C ALA A 173 -35.72 -9.10 5.00
N ALA A 174 -35.12 -8.56 6.06
CA ALA A 174 -33.70 -8.17 6.08
C ALA A 174 -32.77 -9.38 5.92
N HIS A 175 -33.09 -10.50 6.58
CA HIS A 175 -32.34 -11.75 6.46
C HIS A 175 -32.36 -12.29 5.03
N TYR A 176 -33.52 -12.41 4.38
CA TYR A 176 -33.59 -12.89 2.99
C TYR A 176 -32.88 -11.95 2.00
N THR A 177 -33.03 -10.64 2.20
CA THR A 177 -32.37 -9.61 1.37
C THR A 177 -30.85 -9.77 1.41
N PHE A 178 -30.27 -10.12 2.57
CA PHE A 178 -28.85 -10.42 2.69
C PHE A 178 -28.42 -11.57 1.77
N PHE A 179 -29.15 -12.68 1.75
CA PHE A 179 -28.83 -13.85 0.92
C PHE A 179 -28.98 -13.58 -0.59
N VAL A 180 -30.03 -12.86 -0.99
CA VAL A 180 -30.22 -12.46 -2.39
C VAL A 180 -29.12 -11.50 -2.84
N ASN A 181 -28.74 -10.53 -2.00
CA ASN A 181 -27.62 -9.64 -2.29
C ASN A 181 -26.29 -10.40 -2.34
N ALA A 182 -26.07 -11.39 -1.47
CA ALA A 182 -24.88 -12.23 -1.52
C ALA A 182 -24.81 -13.03 -2.83
N LEU A 183 -25.91 -13.64 -3.25
CA LEU A 183 -25.98 -14.35 -4.53
C LEU A 183 -25.75 -13.42 -5.73
N TYR A 184 -26.30 -12.21 -5.69
CA TYR A 184 -26.03 -11.17 -6.69
C TYR A 184 -24.54 -10.78 -6.73
N VAL A 185 -23.90 -10.60 -5.58
CA VAL A 185 -22.46 -10.34 -5.51
C VAL A 185 -21.67 -11.50 -6.11
N ALA A 186 -22.04 -12.75 -5.79
CA ALA A 186 -21.42 -13.96 -6.31
C ALA A 186 -21.48 -14.05 -7.85
N VAL A 187 -22.67 -13.87 -8.42
CA VAL A 187 -22.89 -13.87 -9.88
C VAL A 187 -22.05 -12.80 -10.56
N THR A 188 -22.01 -11.59 -10.01
CA THR A 188 -21.27 -10.45 -10.61
C THR A 188 -19.75 -10.55 -10.45
N ARG A 189 -19.22 -11.61 -9.81
CA ARG A 189 -17.76 -11.86 -9.79
C ARG A 189 -17.24 -12.41 -11.13
N ALA A 190 -18.10 -12.98 -11.97
CA ALA A 190 -17.73 -13.59 -13.25
C ALA A 190 -17.68 -12.56 -14.38
N ARG A 191 -16.53 -12.36 -15.03
CA ARG A 191 -16.41 -11.45 -16.17
C ARG A 191 -16.97 -12.06 -17.45
N GLN A 192 -16.64 -13.32 -17.73
CA GLN A 192 -16.98 -13.99 -18.98
C GLN A 192 -17.99 -15.12 -18.76
N SER A 193 -17.62 -16.16 -17.99
CA SER A 193 -18.44 -17.37 -17.86
C SER A 193 -18.81 -17.68 -16.41
N LEU A 194 -20.04 -18.13 -16.20
CA LEU A 194 -20.56 -18.49 -14.89
C LEU A 194 -21.14 -19.91 -14.92
N PHE A 195 -20.57 -20.79 -14.09
CA PHE A 195 -21.05 -22.14 -13.92
C PHE A 195 -21.79 -22.23 -12.59
N VAL A 196 -23.07 -22.62 -12.62
CA VAL A 196 -23.90 -22.77 -11.42
C VAL A 196 -24.13 -24.25 -11.20
N MET A 197 -23.55 -24.81 -10.14
CA MET A 197 -23.65 -26.23 -9.81
C MET A 197 -24.51 -26.42 -8.55
N GLU A 198 -25.62 -27.13 -8.67
CA GLU A 198 -26.60 -27.28 -7.59
C GLU A 198 -27.05 -28.73 -7.41
N ARG A 199 -27.13 -29.21 -6.16
CA ARG A 199 -27.68 -30.53 -5.82
C ARG A 199 -29.17 -30.65 -6.12
N ALA A 200 -29.92 -29.61 -5.76
CA ALA A 200 -31.37 -29.57 -5.94
C ALA A 200 -31.70 -28.95 -7.30
N ASP A 201 -31.58 -29.73 -8.37
CA ASP A 201 -31.77 -29.26 -9.75
C ASP A 201 -33.22 -28.85 -10.10
N ARG A 202 -34.18 -29.19 -9.23
CA ARG A 202 -35.59 -28.77 -9.30
C ARG A 202 -35.96 -27.69 -8.29
N HIS A 203 -34.99 -26.97 -7.73
CA HIS A 203 -35.28 -25.88 -6.79
C HIS A 203 -36.07 -24.75 -7.49
N PRO A 204 -37.18 -24.24 -6.91
CA PRO A 204 -38.07 -23.29 -7.59
C PRO A 204 -37.43 -21.95 -7.97
N LEU A 205 -36.35 -21.55 -7.29
CA LEU A 205 -35.57 -20.38 -7.67
C LEU A 205 -34.83 -20.52 -9.02
N LEU A 206 -34.43 -21.74 -9.40
CA LEU A 206 -33.66 -21.97 -10.63
C LEU A 206 -34.40 -21.55 -11.92
N PRO A 207 -35.67 -21.94 -12.16
CA PRO A 207 -36.41 -21.47 -13.32
C PRO A 207 -36.68 -19.96 -13.28
N LEU A 208 -36.85 -19.36 -12.11
CA LEU A 208 -36.95 -17.90 -11.96
C LEU A 208 -35.68 -17.18 -12.44
N LEU A 209 -34.52 -17.81 -12.26
CA LEU A 209 -33.22 -17.34 -12.74
C LEU A 209 -32.89 -17.73 -14.18
N GLY A 210 -33.75 -18.50 -14.85
CA GLY A 210 -33.53 -18.98 -16.21
C GLY A 210 -32.61 -20.20 -16.30
N LEU A 211 -32.34 -20.84 -15.17
CA LEU A 211 -31.52 -22.05 -15.05
C LEU A 211 -32.45 -23.27 -15.06
N THR A 212 -33.09 -23.54 -16.20
CA THR A 212 -34.19 -24.53 -16.29
C THR A 212 -33.72 -25.96 -16.56
N THR A 213 -32.71 -26.12 -17.41
CA THR A 213 -32.23 -27.43 -17.83
C THR A 213 -30.75 -27.56 -17.49
N PRO A 214 -30.37 -28.50 -16.61
CA PRO A 214 -28.97 -28.74 -16.33
C PRO A 214 -28.30 -29.30 -17.59
N SER A 215 -27.10 -28.80 -17.89
CA SER A 215 -26.28 -29.34 -18.96
C SER A 215 -25.91 -30.79 -18.63
N PRO A 216 -26.07 -31.73 -19.59
CA PRO A 216 -25.77 -33.13 -19.36
C PRO A 216 -24.26 -33.42 -19.26
N LYS A 217 -23.40 -32.49 -19.71
CA LYS A 217 -21.94 -32.64 -19.73
C LYS A 217 -21.25 -31.33 -19.36
N VAL A 218 -20.05 -31.46 -18.81
CA VAL A 218 -19.15 -30.33 -18.57
C VAL A 218 -18.33 -30.08 -19.84
N GLU A 219 -18.83 -29.21 -20.71
CA GLU A 219 -18.15 -28.81 -21.95
C GLU A 219 -17.15 -27.69 -21.67
N LEU A 220 -16.01 -28.06 -21.07
CA LEU A 220 -14.93 -27.14 -20.77
C LEU A 220 -13.60 -27.68 -21.31
N THR A 221 -12.88 -26.83 -22.02
CA THR A 221 -11.48 -27.07 -22.38
C THR A 221 -10.61 -26.96 -21.13
N GLU A 222 -9.67 -27.87 -20.95
CA GLU A 222 -8.73 -27.78 -19.83
C GLU A 222 -7.89 -26.52 -19.97
N GLN A 223 -7.81 -25.75 -18.89
CA GLN A 223 -7.02 -24.53 -18.83
C GLN A 223 -5.94 -24.71 -17.78
N THR A 224 -4.71 -24.40 -18.14
CA THR A 224 -3.55 -24.44 -17.24
C THR A 224 -2.88 -23.09 -17.25
N SER A 225 -2.73 -22.50 -16.07
CA SER A 225 -2.02 -21.25 -15.90
C SER A 225 -0.52 -21.48 -15.68
N THR A 226 0.28 -20.55 -16.17
CA THR A 226 1.72 -20.55 -15.99
C THR A 226 2.11 -20.20 -14.54
N PRO A 227 3.32 -20.55 -14.07
CA PRO A 227 3.79 -20.13 -12.76
C PRO A 227 3.76 -18.60 -12.56
N ASP A 228 4.02 -17.83 -13.62
CA ASP A 228 3.96 -16.37 -13.56
C ASP A 228 2.53 -15.82 -13.40
N GLU A 229 1.54 -16.46 -14.03
CA GLU A 229 0.12 -16.15 -13.80
C GLU A 229 -0.28 -16.44 -12.36
N TRP A 230 0.16 -17.57 -11.81
CA TRP A 230 -0.08 -17.92 -10.41
C TRP A 230 0.61 -16.98 -9.42
N ARG A 231 1.83 -16.49 -9.72
CA ARG A 231 2.49 -15.45 -8.89
C ARG A 231 1.71 -14.15 -8.87
N ARG A 232 1.24 -13.69 -10.05
CA ARG A 232 0.38 -12.51 -10.16
C ARG A 232 -0.92 -12.71 -9.39
N GLU A 233 -1.50 -13.90 -9.50
CA GLU A 233 -2.72 -14.24 -8.78
C GLU A 233 -2.49 -14.26 -7.27
N ALA A 234 -1.41 -14.86 -6.74
CA ALA A 234 -1.12 -14.86 -5.30
C ALA A 234 -1.04 -13.45 -4.68
N ARG A 235 -0.73 -12.43 -5.47
CA ARG A 235 -0.62 -11.04 -5.01
C ARG A 235 -1.94 -10.29 -4.98
N ARG A 236 -2.84 -10.56 -5.92
CA ARG A 236 -4.09 -9.81 -6.04
C ARG A 236 -4.98 -9.94 -4.79
N PRO A 237 -5.22 -11.15 -4.23
CA PRO A 237 -5.89 -11.33 -2.94
C PRO A 237 -5.10 -10.75 -1.77
N ALA A 238 -3.76 -10.90 -1.77
CA ALA A 238 -2.91 -10.40 -0.69
C ALA A 238 -2.98 -8.87 -0.53
N GLN A 239 -3.00 -8.14 -1.65
CA GLN A 239 -3.20 -6.67 -1.65
C GLN A 239 -4.55 -6.24 -1.07
N GLN A 240 -5.54 -7.13 -1.09
CA GLN A 240 -6.86 -6.90 -0.49
C GLN A 240 -6.99 -7.50 0.92
N GLY A 241 -5.87 -7.89 1.56
CA GLY A 241 -5.85 -8.44 2.93
C GLY A 241 -6.20 -9.93 3.04
N ARG A 242 -6.29 -10.66 1.93
CA ARG A 242 -6.67 -12.09 1.91
C ARG A 242 -5.45 -12.98 1.87
N THR A 243 -4.90 -13.22 3.05
CA THR A 243 -3.64 -13.94 3.21
C THR A 243 -3.79 -15.46 3.02
N GLU A 244 -4.96 -16.04 3.26
CA GLU A 244 -5.22 -17.48 3.15
C GLU A 244 -5.00 -17.99 1.72
N GLN A 245 -5.70 -17.43 0.73
CA GLN A 245 -5.60 -17.90 -0.66
C GLN A 245 -4.22 -17.58 -1.26
N ALA A 246 -3.64 -16.44 -0.89
CA ALA A 246 -2.27 -16.11 -1.29
C ALA A 246 -1.25 -17.12 -0.74
N ALA A 247 -1.40 -17.56 0.51
CA ALA A 247 -0.57 -18.60 1.10
C ALA A 247 -0.81 -19.96 0.42
N ALA A 248 -2.07 -20.33 0.19
CA ALA A 248 -2.44 -21.58 -0.47
C ALA A 248 -1.86 -21.67 -1.90
N ILE A 249 -1.89 -20.59 -2.69
CA ILE A 249 -1.25 -20.57 -4.02
C ILE A 249 0.26 -20.79 -3.91
N ARG A 250 0.91 -20.12 -2.94
CA ARG A 250 2.36 -20.25 -2.75
C ARG A 250 2.77 -21.67 -2.36
N GLU A 251 2.02 -22.29 -1.45
CA GLU A 251 2.32 -23.63 -0.94
C GLU A 251 1.91 -24.73 -1.92
N GLN A 252 0.66 -24.71 -2.40
CA GLN A 252 0.07 -25.83 -3.15
C GLN A 252 0.38 -25.81 -4.64
N VAL A 253 0.57 -24.61 -5.23
CA VAL A 253 0.75 -24.46 -6.68
C VAL A 253 2.17 -24.07 -7.04
N LEU A 254 2.76 -23.13 -6.31
CA LEU A 254 4.13 -22.67 -6.55
C LEU A 254 5.18 -23.49 -5.80
N GLU A 255 4.76 -24.39 -4.90
CA GLU A 255 5.62 -25.25 -4.07
C GLU A 255 6.72 -24.45 -3.34
N GLN A 256 6.40 -23.22 -2.94
CA GLN A 256 7.32 -22.34 -2.24
C GLN A 256 7.55 -22.84 -0.82
N GLN A 257 8.83 -22.83 -0.43
CA GLN A 257 9.27 -23.26 0.88
C GLN A 257 9.38 -22.04 1.80
N ALA A 258 9.04 -22.25 3.08
CA ALA A 258 9.39 -21.27 4.10
C ALA A 258 10.92 -21.14 4.19
N PRO A 259 11.46 -19.91 4.31
CA PRO A 259 12.89 -19.72 4.50
C PRO A 259 13.36 -20.38 5.81
N THR A 260 14.57 -20.92 5.80
CA THR A 260 15.21 -21.51 6.99
C THR A 260 15.84 -20.46 7.91
N TRP A 261 15.88 -19.20 7.47
CA TRP A 261 16.30 -18.04 8.24
C TRP A 261 15.08 -17.23 8.70
N GLU A 262 15.28 -16.41 9.73
CA GLU A 262 14.30 -15.40 10.16
C GLU A 262 14.40 -14.19 9.22
N PRO A 263 13.35 -13.87 8.42
CA PRO A 263 13.35 -12.67 7.58
C PRO A 263 13.41 -11.41 8.46
N LEU A 264 14.32 -10.48 8.15
CA LEU A 264 14.51 -9.29 8.97
C LEU A 264 13.50 -8.18 8.58
N THR A 265 12.52 -7.93 9.45
CA THR A 265 11.55 -6.82 9.31
C THR A 265 12.05 -5.55 10.01
N SER A 266 11.41 -4.41 9.76
CA SER A 266 11.75 -3.15 10.44
C SER A 266 11.54 -3.23 11.96
N GLU A 267 10.42 -3.83 12.40
CA GLU A 267 10.14 -4.07 13.82
C GLU A 267 11.21 -4.95 14.45
N ARG A 268 11.55 -6.06 13.79
CA ARG A 268 12.58 -6.98 14.26
C ARG A 268 13.96 -6.35 14.29
N PHE A 269 14.26 -5.45 13.35
CA PHE A 269 15.52 -4.72 13.34
C PHE A 269 15.64 -3.77 14.53
N GLU A 270 14.56 -3.10 14.93
CA GLU A 270 14.54 -2.25 16.13
C GLU A 270 14.65 -3.06 17.44
N GLU A 271 14.05 -4.25 17.50
CA GLU A 271 14.29 -5.19 18.60
C GLU A 271 15.75 -5.62 18.68
N LEU A 272 16.36 -5.96 17.53
CA LEU A 272 17.78 -6.32 17.47
C LEU A 272 18.68 -5.16 17.87
N LYS A 273 18.33 -3.91 17.52
CA LYS A 273 19.05 -2.72 18.00
C LYS A 273 18.92 -2.59 19.51
N THR A 274 17.72 -2.77 20.07
CA THR A 274 17.51 -2.76 21.53
C THR A 274 18.40 -3.79 22.23
N GLN A 275 18.49 -5.00 21.70
CA GLN A 275 19.38 -6.05 22.24
C GLN A 275 20.87 -5.73 22.02
N ALA A 276 21.24 -5.15 20.88
CA ALA A 276 22.62 -4.81 20.55
C ALA A 276 23.14 -3.64 21.38
N PHE A 277 22.27 -2.72 21.81
CA PHE A 277 22.63 -1.53 22.60
C PHE A 277 22.29 -1.66 24.09
N ASP A 278 21.81 -2.82 24.55
CA ASP A 278 21.53 -3.07 25.97
C ASP A 278 22.79 -2.83 26.83
N PRO A 279 22.76 -1.88 27.78
CA PRO A 279 23.91 -1.60 28.63
C PRO A 279 24.21 -2.73 29.61
N THR A 280 23.21 -3.53 29.97
CA THR A 280 23.28 -4.57 31.01
C THR A 280 23.79 -5.92 30.47
N HIS A 281 23.51 -6.23 29.20
CA HIS A 281 23.83 -7.51 28.60
C HIS A 281 24.65 -7.36 27.30
N TYR A 282 25.81 -8.03 27.20
CA TYR A 282 26.59 -8.04 25.97
C TYR A 282 26.08 -9.13 25.01
N ASN A 283 25.28 -8.75 24.02
CA ASN A 283 24.83 -9.66 22.98
C ASN A 283 25.68 -9.53 21.71
N ARG A 284 26.64 -10.45 21.53
CA ARG A 284 27.53 -10.44 20.36
C ARG A 284 26.78 -10.65 19.05
N LYS A 285 25.85 -11.61 19.00
CA LYS A 285 25.09 -11.96 17.79
C LYS A 285 24.23 -10.78 17.33
N ALA A 286 23.55 -10.10 18.25
CA ALA A 286 22.77 -8.91 17.92
C ALA A 286 23.66 -7.77 17.39
N LYS A 287 24.80 -7.50 18.04
CA LYS A 287 25.76 -6.46 17.57
C LYS A 287 26.34 -6.79 16.19
N ASP A 288 26.73 -8.03 15.94
CA ASP A 288 27.22 -8.48 14.62
C ASP A 288 26.13 -8.29 13.56
N ARG A 289 24.89 -8.73 13.84
CA ARG A 289 23.78 -8.61 12.90
C ARG A 289 23.40 -7.17 12.59
N VAL A 290 23.28 -6.33 13.63
CA VAL A 290 23.00 -4.90 13.49
C VAL A 290 24.13 -4.21 12.71
N PHE A 291 25.39 -4.55 12.98
CA PHE A 291 26.53 -4.00 12.26
C PHE A 291 26.55 -4.38 10.77
N GLU A 292 26.40 -5.67 10.45
CA GLU A 292 26.39 -6.16 9.07
C GLU A 292 25.26 -5.50 8.27
N THR A 293 24.04 -5.49 8.82
CA THR A 293 22.87 -4.85 8.20
C THR A 293 23.09 -3.34 8.03
N ALA A 294 23.62 -2.64 9.05
CA ALA A 294 23.88 -1.21 8.95
C ALA A 294 24.93 -0.87 7.86
N VAL A 295 25.98 -1.68 7.73
CA VAL A 295 26.99 -1.52 6.67
C VAL A 295 26.41 -1.74 5.27
N LEU A 296 25.53 -2.74 5.11
CA LEU A 296 24.86 -3.03 3.83
C LEU A 296 23.89 -1.90 3.44
N HIS A 297 23.04 -1.46 4.37
CA HIS A 297 22.05 -0.40 4.08
C HIS A 297 22.66 1.00 4.02
N GLY A 298 23.88 1.20 4.54
CA GLY A 298 24.49 2.53 4.66
C GLY A 298 23.92 3.34 5.83
N ASP A 299 23.47 2.66 6.89
CA ASP A 299 23.00 3.30 8.13
C ASP A 299 24.21 3.77 8.96
N ILE A 300 24.68 4.97 8.63
CA ILE A 300 25.84 5.60 9.26
C ILE A 300 25.57 5.86 10.76
N GLY A 301 24.33 6.21 11.12
CA GLY A 301 23.95 6.50 12.51
C GLY A 301 24.14 5.30 13.41
N THR A 302 23.63 4.13 13.00
CA THR A 302 23.81 2.89 13.76
C THR A 302 25.28 2.45 13.82
N ILE A 303 26.04 2.59 12.74
CA ILE A 303 27.49 2.29 12.74
C ILE A 303 28.24 3.17 13.76
N GLN A 304 27.93 4.47 13.80
CA GLN A 304 28.55 5.41 14.74
C GLN A 304 28.15 5.11 16.19
N ALA A 305 26.89 4.79 16.45
CA ALA A 305 26.43 4.38 17.77
C ALA A 305 27.20 3.13 18.26
N LEU A 306 27.41 2.14 17.39
CA LEU A 306 28.21 0.95 17.72
C LEU A 306 29.70 1.27 17.97
N GLN A 307 30.27 2.27 17.29
CA GLN A 307 31.65 2.72 17.50
C GLN A 307 31.88 3.37 18.87
N GLN A 308 30.85 4.02 19.41
CA GLN A 308 30.87 4.72 20.69
C GLN A 308 30.67 3.80 21.89
N LEU A 309 30.31 2.54 21.66
CA LEU A 309 30.27 1.56 22.74
C LEU A 309 31.66 1.33 23.32
N ASP A 310 31.79 1.53 24.63
CA ASP A 310 33.03 1.42 25.38
C ASP A 310 32.88 0.47 26.59
N GLY A 311 33.98 0.25 27.32
CA GLY A 311 34.00 -0.64 28.49
C GLY A 311 33.56 -2.07 28.17
N ARG A 312 32.66 -2.62 28.99
CA ARG A 312 32.10 -3.98 28.84
C ARG A 312 31.22 -4.14 27.60
N GLN A 313 30.76 -3.05 26.98
CA GLN A 313 29.90 -3.07 25.80
C GLN A 313 30.68 -2.87 24.48
N ARG A 314 32.00 -2.67 24.57
CA ARG A 314 32.87 -2.35 23.45
C ARG A 314 32.72 -3.32 22.27
N TYR A 315 32.54 -2.76 21.07
CA TYR A 315 32.39 -3.53 19.84
C TYR A 315 33.44 -3.13 18.78
N ASN A 316 34.50 -3.94 18.71
CA ASN A 316 35.67 -3.66 17.85
C ASN A 316 35.39 -3.64 16.34
N PRO A 317 34.52 -4.50 15.75
CA PRO A 317 34.29 -4.48 14.31
C PRO A 317 33.80 -3.14 13.77
N ALA A 318 32.91 -2.46 14.51
CA ALA A 318 32.45 -1.13 14.11
C ALA A 318 33.58 -0.08 14.12
N ARG A 319 34.54 -0.20 15.03
CA ARG A 319 35.72 0.70 15.10
C ARG A 319 36.75 0.44 14.00
N ALA A 320 36.76 -0.78 13.45
CA ALA A 320 37.63 -1.20 12.35
C ALA A 320 36.94 -1.13 10.97
N VAL A 321 35.72 -0.58 10.89
CA VAL A 321 34.97 -0.49 9.64
C VAL A 321 35.75 0.31 8.59
N SER A 322 35.79 -0.22 7.37
CA SER A 322 36.48 0.39 6.23
C SER A 322 35.63 0.25 4.97
N HIS A 323 36.04 0.90 3.88
CA HIS A 323 35.39 0.71 2.57
C HIS A 323 35.37 -0.77 2.14
N ASN A 324 36.37 -1.56 2.54
CA ASN A 324 36.45 -2.99 2.21
C ASN A 324 35.46 -3.86 2.99
N THR A 325 34.98 -3.40 4.15
CA THR A 325 34.02 -4.14 4.98
C THR A 325 32.73 -4.43 4.19
N ARG A 326 32.20 -3.42 3.49
CA ARG A 326 30.99 -3.59 2.65
C ARG A 326 31.22 -4.60 1.53
N ASN A 327 32.35 -4.51 0.83
CA ASN A 327 32.69 -5.44 -0.25
C ASN A 327 32.83 -6.89 0.26
N HIS A 328 33.35 -7.08 1.47
CA HIS A 328 33.42 -8.40 2.10
C HIS A 328 32.03 -8.98 2.38
N LEU A 329 31.11 -8.18 2.95
CA LEU A 329 29.73 -8.61 3.19
C LEU A 329 28.99 -8.94 1.89
N ILE A 330 29.20 -8.14 0.83
CA ILE A 330 28.63 -8.42 -0.50
C ILE A 330 29.13 -9.77 -1.04
N ARG A 331 30.42 -10.08 -0.92
CA ARG A 331 30.96 -11.39 -1.33
C ARG A 331 30.43 -12.53 -0.48
N LYS A 332 30.17 -12.30 0.80
CA LYS A 332 29.67 -13.33 1.74
C LYS A 332 28.21 -13.68 1.46
N PHE A 333 27.35 -12.68 1.24
CA PHE A 333 25.89 -12.87 1.21
C PHE A 333 25.26 -12.67 -0.16
N TYR A 334 25.91 -11.96 -1.08
CA TYR A 334 25.34 -11.54 -2.36
C TYR A 334 26.27 -11.79 -3.56
N ASP A 335 27.12 -12.82 -3.48
CA ASP A 335 28.06 -13.15 -4.57
C ASP A 335 27.38 -13.34 -5.94
N PRO A 336 26.21 -14.01 -6.04
CA PRO A 336 25.49 -14.11 -7.31
C PRO A 336 25.12 -12.76 -7.94
N TYR A 337 24.78 -11.76 -7.11
CA TYR A 337 24.46 -10.41 -7.56
C TYR A 337 25.71 -9.71 -8.09
N ARG A 338 26.83 -9.85 -7.38
CA ARG A 338 28.13 -9.27 -7.78
C ARG A 338 28.56 -9.71 -9.18
N HIS A 339 28.20 -10.94 -9.56
CA HIS A 339 28.51 -11.54 -10.86
C HIS A 339 27.37 -11.44 -11.87
N ASN A 340 26.29 -10.70 -11.58
CA ASN A 340 25.11 -10.55 -12.43
C ASN A 340 24.52 -11.91 -12.90
N GLN A 341 24.47 -12.90 -12.00
CA GLN A 341 24.01 -14.24 -12.30
C GLN A 341 22.50 -14.38 -12.05
N LEU A 342 21.71 -14.45 -13.12
CA LEU A 342 20.26 -14.60 -13.01
C LEU A 342 19.83 -15.97 -12.46
N ALA A 343 20.46 -17.06 -12.91
CA ALA A 343 20.04 -18.42 -12.57
C ALA A 343 19.92 -18.68 -11.05
N PRO A 344 20.94 -18.41 -10.21
CA PRO A 344 20.82 -18.60 -8.76
C PRO A 344 19.78 -17.69 -8.11
N VAL A 345 19.64 -16.44 -8.59
CA VAL A 345 18.64 -15.49 -8.07
C VAL A 345 17.22 -15.93 -8.45
N ALA A 346 17.01 -16.42 -9.67
CA ALA A 346 15.75 -16.97 -10.12
C ALA A 346 15.38 -18.25 -9.36
N ALA A 347 16.36 -19.12 -9.08
CA ALA A 347 16.15 -20.31 -8.25
C ALA A 347 15.75 -19.93 -6.81
N TYR A 348 16.38 -18.90 -6.23
CA TYR A 348 15.98 -18.36 -4.93
C TYR A 348 14.54 -17.83 -4.96
N VAL A 349 14.18 -17.02 -5.97
CA VAL A 349 12.82 -16.47 -6.13
C VAL A 349 11.79 -17.57 -6.35
N ALA A 350 12.11 -18.61 -7.12
CA ALA A 350 11.23 -19.75 -7.32
C ALA A 350 11.00 -20.51 -6.02
N ARG A 351 12.06 -20.73 -5.25
CA ARG A 351 12.01 -21.52 -4.00
C ARG A 351 11.33 -20.81 -2.85
N TYR A 352 11.61 -19.52 -2.65
CA TYR A 352 11.15 -18.79 -1.45
C TYR A 352 10.12 -17.70 -1.78
N GLY A 353 10.10 -17.20 -3.01
CA GLY A 353 9.25 -16.08 -3.43
C GLY A 353 10.03 -14.78 -3.67
N ALA A 354 9.45 -13.91 -4.50
CA ALA A 354 10.09 -12.68 -4.97
C ALA A 354 10.13 -11.54 -3.93
N ASP A 355 9.27 -11.62 -2.91
CA ASP A 355 9.06 -10.57 -1.90
C ASP A 355 9.56 -10.98 -0.50
N VAL A 356 10.15 -12.18 -0.39
CA VAL A 356 10.73 -12.66 0.86
C VAL A 356 11.98 -11.86 1.16
N ARG A 357 12.03 -11.33 2.39
CA ARG A 357 13.22 -10.65 2.90
C ARG A 357 14.26 -11.68 3.29
N ASP A 358 15.50 -11.38 2.94
CA ASP A 358 16.63 -12.09 3.45
C ASP A 358 16.91 -11.72 4.91
N GLU A 359 18.03 -12.24 5.36
CA GLU A 359 18.54 -12.18 6.70
C GLU A 359 18.98 -10.74 7.10
N HIS A 360 19.14 -9.85 6.12
CA HIS A 360 19.48 -8.43 6.25
C HIS A 360 18.31 -7.49 5.87
N GLY A 361 17.14 -8.04 5.55
CA GLY A 361 15.92 -7.27 5.31
C GLY A 361 15.75 -6.82 3.85
N LEU A 362 16.54 -7.36 2.92
CA LEU A 362 16.44 -7.08 1.49
C LEU A 362 15.61 -8.15 0.78
N THR A 363 14.68 -7.72 -0.06
CA THR A 363 14.11 -8.60 -1.10
C THR A 363 15.10 -8.74 -2.25
N PRO A 364 14.96 -9.75 -3.13
CA PRO A 364 15.79 -9.87 -4.33
C PRO A 364 15.88 -8.59 -5.17
N LEU A 365 14.77 -7.86 -5.31
CA LEU A 365 14.75 -6.59 -6.04
C LEU A 365 15.51 -5.50 -5.28
N LEU A 366 15.28 -5.36 -3.97
CA LEU A 366 15.99 -4.39 -3.14
C LEU A 366 17.51 -4.66 -3.13
N ALA A 367 17.93 -5.92 -3.06
CA ALA A 367 19.33 -6.32 -3.14
C ALA A 367 19.95 -5.93 -4.49
N ALA A 368 19.29 -6.25 -5.61
CA ALA A 368 19.76 -5.86 -6.94
C ALA A 368 19.86 -4.33 -7.09
N SER A 369 18.86 -3.60 -6.59
CA SER A 369 18.86 -2.13 -6.59
C SER A 369 19.99 -1.55 -5.75
N LEU A 370 20.14 -1.99 -4.49
CA LEU A 370 21.15 -1.50 -3.54
C LEU A 370 22.58 -1.79 -3.98
N LEU A 371 22.79 -2.92 -4.67
CA LEU A 371 24.08 -3.34 -5.20
C LEU A 371 24.38 -2.80 -6.60
N ARG A 372 23.47 -2.00 -7.18
CA ARG A 372 23.62 -1.37 -8.52
C ARG A 372 23.73 -2.38 -9.67
N VAL A 373 23.10 -3.55 -9.53
CA VAL A 373 23.08 -4.61 -10.54
C VAL A 373 21.86 -4.42 -11.44
N TYR A 374 21.86 -3.34 -12.21
CA TYR A 374 20.70 -2.92 -13.01
C TYR A 374 20.19 -3.95 -14.03
N PRO A 375 21.04 -4.74 -14.72
CA PRO A 375 20.54 -5.80 -15.59
C PRO A 375 19.66 -6.80 -14.83
N LEU A 376 20.04 -7.14 -13.60
CA LEU A 376 19.27 -8.01 -12.72
C LEU A 376 17.98 -7.34 -12.23
N VAL A 377 17.99 -6.02 -11.98
CA VAL A 377 16.76 -5.25 -11.69
C VAL A 377 15.74 -5.38 -12.83
N VAL A 378 16.18 -5.25 -14.09
CA VAL A 378 15.32 -5.42 -15.27
C VAL A 378 14.77 -6.84 -15.37
N GLN A 379 15.60 -7.85 -15.12
CA GLN A 379 15.19 -9.25 -15.17
C GLN A 379 14.20 -9.59 -14.04
N LEU A 380 14.49 -9.18 -12.80
CA LEU A 380 13.61 -9.36 -11.64
C LEU A 380 12.27 -8.64 -11.83
N ARG A 381 12.24 -7.50 -12.54
CA ARG A 381 10.99 -6.80 -12.83
C ARG A 381 9.99 -7.66 -13.61
N ARG A 382 10.48 -8.61 -14.41
CA ARG A 382 9.65 -9.56 -15.16
C ARG A 382 9.00 -10.61 -14.26
N LEU A 383 9.54 -10.87 -13.08
CA LEU A 383 9.08 -11.91 -12.16
C LEU A 383 7.92 -11.48 -11.26
N ASP A 384 7.11 -10.50 -11.69
CA ASP A 384 6.12 -9.78 -10.89
C ASP A 384 6.64 -9.58 -9.45
N VAL A 385 7.45 -8.54 -9.23
CA VAL A 385 8.09 -8.15 -7.94
C VAL A 385 7.33 -6.99 -7.27
N ASN A 386 7.27 -6.92 -5.93
CA ASN A 386 6.53 -5.87 -5.25
C ASN A 386 7.38 -4.59 -5.21
N LEU A 387 6.92 -3.56 -5.91
CA LEU A 387 7.61 -2.27 -5.98
C LEU A 387 7.40 -1.38 -4.75
N THR A 388 6.40 -1.71 -3.92
CA THR A 388 5.96 -0.88 -2.79
C THR A 388 6.54 -1.33 -1.45
N GLN A 389 7.30 -2.43 -1.43
CA GLN A 389 7.93 -2.91 -0.21
C GLN A 389 9.24 -2.13 0.04
N PRO A 390 9.33 -1.34 1.13
CA PRO A 390 10.54 -0.60 1.44
C PRO A 390 11.61 -1.50 2.05
N ASP A 391 12.87 -1.07 1.97
CA ASP A 391 13.95 -1.62 2.78
C ASP A 391 13.82 -1.16 4.26
N LEU A 392 14.76 -1.60 5.11
CA LEU A 392 14.77 -1.20 6.53
C LEU A 392 14.93 0.31 6.76
N MET A 393 15.36 1.07 5.75
CA MET A 393 15.53 2.52 5.81
C MET A 393 14.34 3.29 5.21
N GLY A 394 13.24 2.59 4.86
CA GLY A 394 12.06 3.18 4.25
C GLY A 394 12.20 3.44 2.74
N ARG A 395 13.23 2.90 2.08
CA ARG A 395 13.52 3.15 0.66
C ARG A 395 12.87 2.11 -0.23
N LEU A 396 12.17 2.56 -1.26
CA LEU A 396 11.73 1.72 -2.37
C LEU A 396 12.89 1.48 -3.34
N PRO A 397 12.82 0.45 -4.20
CA PRO A 397 13.78 0.24 -5.29
C PRO A 397 14.02 1.50 -6.14
N LEU A 398 12.96 2.27 -6.42
CA LEU A 398 13.04 3.56 -7.12
C LEU A 398 13.87 4.58 -6.34
N HIS A 399 13.66 4.70 -5.03
CA HIS A 399 14.38 5.64 -4.18
C HIS A 399 15.88 5.33 -4.15
N ILE A 400 16.25 4.05 -4.10
CA ILE A 400 17.64 3.60 -4.17
C ILE A 400 18.27 3.99 -5.51
N LEU A 401 17.57 3.82 -6.63
CA LEU A 401 18.04 4.24 -7.95
C LEU A 401 18.30 5.75 -8.02
N LEU A 402 17.36 6.56 -7.53
CA LEU A 402 17.47 8.03 -7.51
C LEU A 402 18.59 8.51 -6.58
N MET A 403 18.80 7.83 -5.45
CA MET A 403 19.97 8.05 -4.59
C MET A 403 21.28 7.82 -5.36
N HIS A 404 21.40 6.70 -6.08
CA HIS A 404 22.61 6.40 -6.86
C HIS A 404 22.86 7.42 -7.97
N TYR A 405 21.82 7.91 -8.65
CA TYR A 405 21.94 9.00 -9.61
C TYR A 405 22.41 10.31 -8.95
N ALA A 406 21.84 10.65 -7.80
CA ALA A 406 22.24 11.82 -7.03
C ALA A 406 23.71 11.75 -6.58
N GLU A 407 24.24 10.57 -6.26
CA GLU A 407 25.65 10.37 -5.92
C GLU A 407 26.58 10.36 -7.14
N MET A 408 26.19 9.63 -8.20
CA MET A 408 27.04 9.33 -9.35
C MET A 408 26.19 9.33 -10.64
N PRO A 409 25.91 10.50 -11.22
CA PRO A 409 24.93 10.65 -12.29
C PRO A 409 25.40 9.94 -13.57
N THR A 410 26.67 10.15 -13.94
CA THR A 410 27.30 9.61 -15.15
C THR A 410 27.26 8.07 -15.23
N ALA A 411 27.17 7.38 -14.09
CA ALA A 411 27.17 5.92 -14.05
C ALA A 411 25.81 5.29 -14.39
N VAL A 412 24.72 6.07 -14.36
CA VAL A 412 23.35 5.55 -14.52
C VAL A 412 22.50 6.34 -15.50
N GLU A 413 22.99 7.50 -15.95
CA GLU A 413 22.28 8.46 -16.80
C GLU A 413 21.65 7.82 -18.04
N THR A 414 22.38 6.92 -18.72
CA THR A 414 21.97 6.33 -20.00
C THR A 414 20.76 5.40 -19.91
N PHE A 415 20.41 4.89 -18.73
CA PHE A 415 19.29 3.97 -18.52
C PHE A 415 18.36 4.40 -17.39
N LEU A 416 18.61 5.54 -16.75
CA LEU A 416 17.82 6.02 -15.61
C LEU A 416 16.35 6.20 -15.96
N GLY A 417 16.04 6.84 -17.09
CA GLY A 417 14.65 7.08 -17.51
C GLY A 417 13.85 5.79 -17.70
N ASP A 418 14.43 4.78 -18.35
CA ASP A 418 13.79 3.46 -18.54
C ASP A 418 13.61 2.72 -17.21
N LEU A 419 14.65 2.68 -16.36
CA LEU A 419 14.55 2.05 -15.05
C LEU A 419 13.57 2.76 -14.12
N TYR A 420 13.49 4.10 -14.17
CA TYR A 420 12.55 4.89 -13.40
C TYR A 420 11.12 4.42 -13.68
N LEU A 421 10.74 4.36 -14.96
CA LEU A 421 9.39 3.94 -15.37
C LEU A 421 9.09 2.50 -14.96
N ARG A 422 10.09 1.61 -14.98
CA ARG A 422 9.94 0.22 -14.54
C ARG A 422 9.77 0.07 -13.03
N LEU A 423 10.35 0.97 -12.24
CA LEU A 423 10.34 0.92 -10.77
C LEU A 423 9.31 1.86 -10.13
N LEU A 424 8.58 2.63 -10.93
CA LEU A 424 7.61 3.60 -10.44
C LEU A 424 6.47 2.89 -9.65
N PRO A 425 6.25 3.24 -8.36
CA PRO A 425 5.17 2.66 -7.57
C PRO A 425 3.80 3.19 -8.04
N PRO A 426 2.71 2.39 -7.88
CA PRO A 426 1.37 2.65 -8.43
C PRO A 426 0.76 4.00 -8.04
N THR A 427 0.97 4.46 -6.80
CA THR A 427 0.48 5.77 -6.34
C THR A 427 1.33 6.27 -5.19
N VAL A 428 1.62 7.57 -5.14
CA VAL A 428 2.21 8.22 -3.98
C VAL A 428 1.15 9.04 -3.27
N ARG A 429 1.02 8.85 -1.97
CA ARG A 429 0.14 9.63 -1.11
C ARG A 429 0.97 10.24 -0.01
N PHE A 430 0.69 11.50 0.26
CA PHE A 430 1.28 12.20 1.37
C PHE A 430 0.24 13.08 2.06
N ARG A 431 0.48 13.40 3.32
CA ARG A 431 -0.39 14.27 4.11
C ARG A 431 0.34 15.56 4.45
N TYR A 432 -0.37 16.68 4.31
CA TYR A 432 0.12 18.01 4.67
C TYR A 432 -1.06 18.85 5.19
N LEU A 433 -0.89 19.49 6.35
CA LEU A 433 -1.94 20.27 7.04
C LEU A 433 -3.29 19.53 7.15
N GLY A 434 -3.26 18.22 7.45
CA GLY A 434 -4.45 17.39 7.58
C GLY A 434 -5.12 16.99 6.26
N LYS A 435 -4.61 17.43 5.10
CA LYS A 435 -5.10 17.02 3.78
C LYS A 435 -4.27 15.88 3.22
N ILE A 436 -4.92 14.87 2.68
CA ILE A 436 -4.26 13.80 1.91
C ILE A 436 -4.19 14.23 0.45
N ILE A 437 -2.99 14.31 -0.09
CA ILE A 437 -2.71 14.63 -1.49
C ILE A 437 -2.22 13.36 -2.18
N LYS A 438 -2.82 13.05 -3.33
CA LYS A 438 -2.42 11.94 -4.19
C LYS A 438 -1.69 12.50 -5.41
N LEU A 439 -0.46 12.03 -5.62
CA LEU A 439 0.32 12.42 -6.79
C LEU A 439 0.05 11.45 -7.96
N PRO A 440 -0.36 11.95 -9.14
CA PRO A 440 -0.48 11.16 -10.36
C PRO A 440 0.90 10.64 -10.81
N GLN A 441 0.95 9.45 -11.40
CA GLN A 441 2.21 8.76 -11.72
C GLN A 441 2.98 9.40 -12.90
N ASP A 442 2.25 9.97 -13.84
CA ASP A 442 2.70 10.45 -15.13
C ASP A 442 3.17 11.91 -15.13
N GLU A 443 3.13 12.56 -13.97
CA GLU A 443 3.41 13.99 -13.83
C GLU A 443 4.84 14.26 -13.33
N VAL A 444 5.41 15.37 -13.80
CA VAL A 444 6.83 15.70 -13.56
C VAL A 444 7.06 16.06 -12.09
N GLU A 445 6.03 16.62 -11.44
CA GLU A 445 5.89 16.85 -10.01
C GLU A 445 6.23 15.58 -9.22
N THR A 446 5.76 14.42 -9.67
CA THR A 446 5.96 13.13 -8.99
C THR A 446 7.39 12.65 -9.12
N ILE A 447 8.01 12.86 -10.29
CA ILE A 447 9.42 12.57 -10.52
C ILE A 447 10.30 13.43 -9.61
N ALA A 448 10.03 14.73 -9.57
CA ALA A 448 10.72 15.65 -8.68
C ALA A 448 10.49 15.27 -7.22
N PHE A 449 9.27 14.89 -6.83
CA PHE A 449 8.94 14.46 -5.47
C PHE A 449 9.80 13.27 -5.03
N HIS A 450 9.83 12.19 -5.81
CA HIS A 450 10.65 11.02 -5.49
C HIS A 450 12.15 11.36 -5.42
N TYR A 451 12.62 12.23 -6.31
CA TYR A 451 14.03 12.64 -6.33
C TYR A 451 14.40 13.46 -5.10
N LEU A 452 13.57 14.42 -4.70
CA LEU A 452 13.81 15.21 -3.49
C LEU A 452 13.65 14.37 -2.22
N LEU A 453 12.80 13.35 -2.22
CA LEU A 453 12.54 12.50 -1.06
C LEU A 453 13.80 11.76 -0.57
N PHE A 454 14.59 11.18 -1.47
CA PHE A 454 15.79 10.42 -1.08
C PHE A 454 17.07 10.85 -1.80
N GLY A 455 16.99 11.52 -2.95
CA GLY A 455 18.14 11.98 -3.73
C GLY A 455 18.76 13.29 -3.21
N GLN A 456 18.05 14.09 -2.40
CA GLN A 456 18.59 15.39 -1.98
C GLN A 456 19.77 15.30 -1.01
N LEU A 457 19.80 14.32 -0.09
CA LEU A 457 20.91 14.17 0.85
C LEU A 457 22.20 13.71 0.15
N PRO A 458 22.17 12.67 -0.71
CA PRO A 458 23.34 12.29 -1.47
C PRO A 458 23.81 13.36 -2.47
N LEU A 459 22.88 14.10 -3.10
CA LEU A 459 23.21 15.23 -3.96
C LEU A 459 23.95 16.34 -3.19
N LEU A 460 23.43 16.72 -2.02
CA LEU A 460 24.03 17.72 -1.15
C LEU A 460 25.45 17.31 -0.76
N ARG A 461 25.64 16.04 -0.39
CA ARG A 461 26.96 15.45 -0.11
C ARG A 461 27.90 15.55 -1.31
N ARG A 462 27.45 15.15 -2.51
CA ARG A 462 28.24 15.21 -3.75
C ARG A 462 28.68 16.65 -4.05
N LYS A 463 27.74 17.60 -4.07
CA LYS A 463 28.02 19.02 -4.34
C LYS A 463 29.00 19.61 -3.34
N TYR A 464 28.84 19.26 -2.06
CA TYR A 464 29.77 19.69 -1.01
C TYR A 464 31.19 19.15 -1.24
N LEU A 465 31.34 17.85 -1.54
CA LEU A 465 32.66 17.25 -1.82
C LEU A 465 33.34 17.92 -3.02
N HIS A 466 32.61 18.19 -4.11
CA HIS A 466 33.18 18.90 -5.27
C HIS A 466 33.65 20.32 -4.93
N ALA A 467 32.90 21.07 -4.12
CA ALA A 467 33.30 22.42 -3.71
C ALA A 467 34.59 22.43 -2.87
N HIS A 468 34.81 21.39 -2.06
CA HIS A 468 36.04 21.27 -1.25
C HIS A 468 37.27 20.82 -2.03
N HIS A 469 37.10 20.16 -3.19
CA HIS A 469 38.20 19.77 -4.07
C HIS A 469 38.61 20.87 -5.08
N GLY A 470 37.92 22.01 -5.12
CA GLY A 470 38.21 23.13 -6.02
C GLY A 470 37.78 24.48 -5.43
N ALA A 471 38.72 25.14 -4.76
CA ALA A 471 38.76 26.57 -4.41
C ALA A 471 37.45 27.39 -4.54
N THR A 472 36.65 27.45 -3.46
CA THR A 472 35.94 28.66 -2.95
C THR A 472 35.19 28.28 -1.67
N THR A 473 34.90 29.27 -0.81
CA THR A 473 34.16 29.10 0.45
C THR A 473 32.88 28.27 0.24
N ALA A 474 32.90 27.04 0.78
CA ALA A 474 31.92 26.00 0.51
C ALA A 474 30.56 26.30 1.15
N GLU A 475 29.64 26.88 0.39
CA GLU A 475 28.22 26.84 0.74
C GLU A 475 27.64 25.49 0.31
N ALA A 476 27.02 24.76 1.24
CA ALA A 476 26.24 23.58 0.90
C ALA A 476 25.03 24.00 0.04
N ARG A 477 24.95 23.51 -1.22
CA ARG A 477 23.87 23.84 -2.15
C ARG A 477 22.82 22.73 -2.15
N PHE A 478 21.59 23.08 -1.80
CA PHE A 478 20.43 22.17 -1.91
C PHE A 478 20.07 21.87 -3.38
N VAL A 479 18.89 21.30 -3.61
CA VAL A 479 18.41 20.96 -4.96
C VAL A 479 18.14 22.25 -5.73
N GLU A 480 18.71 22.34 -6.91
CA GLU A 480 18.56 23.48 -7.82
C GLU A 480 17.80 23.03 -9.07
N ALA A 481 17.23 23.98 -9.79
CA ALA A 481 16.55 23.69 -11.05
C ALA A 481 17.44 22.97 -12.07
N ALA A 482 18.77 23.14 -11.97
CA ALA A 482 19.74 22.44 -12.81
C ALA A 482 19.76 20.93 -12.57
N ASP A 483 19.61 20.50 -11.31
CA ASP A 483 19.66 19.09 -10.97
C ASP A 483 18.41 18.37 -11.48
N LEU A 484 17.25 19.01 -11.36
CA LEU A 484 16.00 18.48 -11.89
C LEU A 484 15.99 18.52 -13.42
N GLU A 485 16.49 19.58 -14.06
CA GLU A 485 16.64 19.61 -15.51
C GLU A 485 17.51 18.44 -15.99
N ALA A 486 18.69 18.23 -15.39
CA ALA A 486 19.58 17.13 -15.74
C ALA A 486 18.91 15.76 -15.55
N LEU A 487 18.15 15.57 -14.47
CA LEU A 487 17.36 14.36 -14.25
C LEU A 487 16.34 14.13 -15.38
N LEU A 488 15.59 15.17 -15.76
CA LEU A 488 14.55 15.06 -16.79
C LEU A 488 15.11 14.83 -18.19
N GLN A 489 16.34 15.29 -18.46
CA GLN A 489 17.06 15.00 -19.71
C GLN A 489 17.39 13.51 -19.89
N THR A 490 17.39 12.71 -18.81
CA THR A 490 17.64 11.25 -18.89
C THR A 490 16.47 10.44 -19.45
N PHE A 491 15.29 11.05 -19.57
CA PHE A 491 14.08 10.38 -20.06
C PHE A 491 13.99 10.49 -21.58
N ALA A 492 13.44 9.48 -22.25
CA ALA A 492 13.11 9.55 -23.67
C ALA A 492 11.98 10.57 -23.94
N ASP A 493 11.95 11.16 -25.14
CA ASP A 493 10.94 12.18 -25.51
C ASP A 493 9.50 11.66 -25.55
N GLY A 494 9.32 10.37 -25.78
CA GLY A 494 8.00 9.71 -25.69
C GLY A 494 7.51 9.52 -24.25
N ALA A 495 8.40 9.52 -23.26
CA ALA A 495 8.04 9.38 -21.85
C ALA A 495 7.79 10.74 -21.19
N ILE A 496 8.66 11.73 -21.48
CA ILE A 496 8.50 13.10 -21.02
C ILE A 496 8.65 14.01 -22.24
N ALA A 497 7.64 14.84 -22.48
CA ALA A 497 7.68 15.79 -23.59
C ALA A 497 8.89 16.75 -23.48
N PRO A 498 9.61 17.06 -24.58
CA PRO A 498 10.78 17.93 -24.55
C PRO A 498 10.57 19.28 -23.84
N ARG A 499 9.37 19.87 -23.98
CA ARG A 499 8.98 21.12 -23.33
C ARG A 499 9.06 21.06 -21.79
N HIS A 500 8.82 19.89 -21.19
CA HIS A 500 8.88 19.68 -19.75
C HIS A 500 10.32 19.43 -19.25
N LYS A 501 11.28 19.22 -20.14
CA LYS A 501 12.70 19.01 -19.79
C LYS A 501 13.52 20.30 -19.75
N THR A 502 12.88 21.45 -19.94
CA THR A 502 13.57 22.75 -20.03
C THR A 502 13.74 23.40 -18.66
N ARG A 503 14.83 24.14 -18.46
CA ARG A 503 15.03 24.99 -17.27
C ARG A 503 13.83 25.88 -16.94
N ARG A 504 13.19 26.45 -17.98
CA ARG A 504 12.02 27.33 -17.83
C ARG A 504 10.84 26.58 -17.19
N PHE A 505 10.55 25.37 -17.65
CA PHE A 505 9.50 24.55 -17.07
C PHE A 505 9.81 24.19 -15.62
N VAL A 506 11.02 23.72 -15.33
CA VAL A 506 11.44 23.33 -13.97
C VAL A 506 11.35 24.50 -12.99
N ASN A 507 11.76 25.70 -13.39
CA ASN A 507 11.61 26.90 -12.55
C ASN A 507 10.13 27.20 -12.24
N THR A 508 9.24 27.00 -13.22
CA THR A 508 7.79 27.21 -13.05
C THR A 508 7.20 26.18 -12.10
N LEU A 509 7.53 24.90 -12.30
CA LEU A 509 7.16 23.77 -11.43
C LEU A 509 7.54 24.02 -9.96
N LEU A 510 8.80 24.40 -9.73
CA LEU A 510 9.31 24.69 -8.38
C LEU A 510 8.63 25.91 -7.75
N ALA A 511 8.37 26.96 -8.53
CA ALA A 511 7.71 28.16 -8.03
C ALA A 511 6.21 27.97 -7.75
N GLN A 512 5.52 27.15 -8.54
CA GLN A 512 4.08 26.89 -8.40
C GLN A 512 3.77 26.07 -7.13
N HIS A 513 4.57 25.05 -6.85
CA HIS A 513 4.36 24.11 -5.75
C HIS A 513 5.19 24.49 -4.49
N GLU A 514 5.64 25.73 -4.38
CA GLU A 514 6.34 26.23 -3.18
C GLU A 514 5.37 26.42 -2.01
N VAL A 515 5.83 26.11 -0.79
CA VAL A 515 5.07 26.36 0.45
C VAL A 515 4.67 27.84 0.54
N GLY A 516 3.40 28.09 0.88
CA GLY A 516 2.84 29.44 1.00
C GLY A 516 2.32 30.06 -0.31
N LYS A 517 2.45 29.40 -1.46
CA LYS A 517 1.86 29.87 -2.72
C LYS A 517 0.38 29.46 -2.84
N GLN A 518 -0.46 30.42 -3.25
CA GLN A 518 -1.92 30.26 -3.37
C GLN A 518 -2.37 29.99 -4.82
N PHE A 519 -1.63 29.17 -5.59
CA PHE A 519 -2.13 28.73 -6.90
C PHE A 519 -3.19 27.63 -6.72
N PRO A 520 -4.30 27.63 -7.49
CA PRO A 520 -5.33 26.58 -7.39
C PRO A 520 -4.79 25.15 -7.57
N SER A 521 -3.73 24.98 -8.36
CA SER A 521 -3.05 23.71 -8.62
C SER A 521 -1.86 23.41 -7.69
N SER A 522 -1.52 24.31 -6.76
CA SER A 522 -0.36 24.11 -5.89
C SER A 522 -0.59 22.98 -4.89
N GLN A 523 0.36 22.06 -4.84
CA GLN A 523 0.39 20.95 -3.89
C GLN A 523 1.37 21.19 -2.73
N GLN A 524 2.00 22.38 -2.66
CA GLN A 524 2.94 22.79 -1.60
C GLN A 524 4.03 21.74 -1.29
N LEU A 525 4.69 21.25 -2.34
CA LEU A 525 5.66 20.16 -2.29
C LEU A 525 7.05 20.59 -1.83
N TRP A 526 7.43 21.86 -2.03
CA TRP A 526 8.82 22.31 -1.84
C TRP A 526 8.95 23.50 -0.92
N LEU A 527 10.01 23.51 -0.11
CA LEU A 527 10.46 24.70 0.59
C LEU A 527 11.65 25.32 -0.15
N ARG A 528 11.58 26.62 -0.45
CA ARG A 528 12.72 27.40 -0.94
C ARG A 528 13.58 27.84 0.24
N VAL A 529 14.81 27.30 0.33
CA VAL A 529 15.74 27.58 1.43
C VAL A 529 16.58 28.83 1.16
N LYS A 530 17.00 29.00 -0.10
CA LYS A 530 17.73 30.16 -0.62
C LYS A 530 17.26 30.40 -2.05
N HIS A 531 17.58 31.57 -2.62
CA HIS A 531 17.27 31.85 -4.02
C HIS A 531 17.78 30.72 -4.93
N GLY A 532 16.86 30.08 -5.67
CA GLY A 532 17.16 28.98 -6.59
C GLY A 532 17.46 27.62 -5.93
N GLN A 533 17.36 27.50 -4.60
CA GLN A 533 17.67 26.29 -3.84
C GLN A 533 16.45 25.82 -3.05
N TYR A 534 16.11 24.54 -3.25
CA TYR A 534 14.87 23.93 -2.79
C TYR A 534 15.15 22.63 -2.04
N MET A 535 14.21 22.27 -1.19
CA MET A 535 14.13 20.94 -0.58
C MET A 535 12.69 20.49 -0.48
N LEU A 536 12.50 19.19 -0.23
CA LEU A 536 11.16 18.66 -0.01
C LEU A 536 10.52 19.37 1.18
N ASN A 537 9.22 19.68 1.08
CA ASN A 537 8.46 20.26 2.17
C ASN A 537 8.58 19.31 3.38
N PRO A 538 9.22 19.76 4.46
CA PRO A 538 9.53 18.91 5.61
C PRO A 538 8.30 18.56 6.46
N MET A 539 7.18 19.24 6.19
CA MET A 539 5.88 19.08 6.86
C MET A 539 5.04 17.96 6.28
N ILE A 540 5.61 17.20 5.37
CA ILE A 540 4.97 16.10 4.68
C ILE A 540 5.01 14.87 5.60
N ASP A 541 3.86 14.25 5.83
CA ASP A 541 3.79 12.88 6.34
C ASP A 541 3.63 11.92 5.16
N LEU A 542 4.37 10.82 5.21
CA LEU A 542 4.29 9.76 4.20
C LEU A 542 3.45 8.60 4.74
N GLU A 543 2.63 8.03 3.86
CA GLU A 543 1.93 6.78 4.15
C GLU A 543 2.95 5.62 4.05
N VAL A 544 3.28 4.98 5.18
CA VAL A 544 4.23 3.85 5.25
C VAL A 544 3.51 2.49 5.23
N ALA A 545 2.24 2.48 5.63
CA ALA A 545 1.29 1.38 5.52
C ALA A 545 -0.12 1.99 5.42
N PRO A 546 -1.16 1.22 5.03
CA PRO A 546 -2.53 1.74 4.96
C PRO A 546 -2.94 2.44 6.26
N ASP A 547 -3.29 3.72 6.15
CA ASP A 547 -3.65 4.60 7.27
C ASP A 547 -2.56 4.83 8.34
N GLN A 548 -1.32 4.38 8.09
CA GLN A 548 -0.17 4.63 8.94
C GLN A 548 0.73 5.72 8.34
N TRP A 549 0.82 6.85 9.05
CA TRP A 549 1.49 8.06 8.58
C TRP A 549 2.72 8.36 9.42
N HIS A 550 3.88 8.53 8.78
CA HIS A 550 5.13 8.87 9.44
C HIS A 550 5.63 10.21 8.93
N SER A 551 6.14 11.06 9.83
CA SER A 551 6.72 12.34 9.43
C SER A 551 7.95 12.12 8.56
N TYR A 552 8.00 12.76 7.39
CA TYR A 552 9.19 12.76 6.54
C TYR A 552 10.42 13.24 7.31
N SER A 553 10.26 14.26 8.16
CA SER A 553 11.35 14.77 9.00
C SER A 553 11.92 13.70 9.94
N ALA A 554 11.10 12.76 10.43
CA ALA A 554 11.55 11.66 11.28
C ALA A 554 12.31 10.61 10.47
N ILE A 555 11.84 10.27 9.27
CA ILE A 555 12.49 9.33 8.34
C ILE A 555 13.87 9.85 7.95
N VAL A 556 13.96 11.13 7.62
CA VAL A 556 15.22 11.80 7.27
C VAL A 556 16.12 11.94 8.50
N ARG A 557 15.58 12.29 9.68
CA ARG A 557 16.36 12.32 10.93
C ARG A 557 16.96 10.98 11.30
N GLY A 558 16.30 9.86 11.01
CA GLY A 558 16.91 8.53 11.16
C GLY A 558 18.10 8.29 10.22
N GLN A 559 18.16 8.99 9.09
CA GLN A 559 19.24 8.93 8.10
C GLN A 559 20.31 10.03 8.30
N LEU A 560 19.97 11.08 9.05
CA LEU A 560 20.85 12.19 9.40
C LEU A 560 21.48 11.95 10.76
N VAL A 561 22.81 11.91 10.79
CA VAL A 561 23.58 11.51 11.97
C VAL A 561 23.29 12.38 13.21
N GLN A 562 23.39 11.82 14.42
CA GLN A 562 23.57 12.64 15.62
C GLN A 562 25.07 12.96 15.81
N PRO A 563 25.48 14.24 15.94
CA PRO A 563 26.86 14.55 16.25
C PRO A 563 27.12 14.22 17.72
N LEU A 564 28.04 13.30 18.02
CA LEU A 564 28.56 13.17 19.37
C LEU A 564 30.09 13.18 19.42
N GLY A 565 30.58 14.18 20.16
CA GLY A 565 31.64 14.07 21.16
C GLY A 565 32.88 13.24 20.82
N LYS A 566 33.99 13.96 20.60
CA LYS A 566 35.38 13.48 20.54
C LYS A 566 35.70 12.44 19.44
N LYS A 567 36.24 13.00 18.34
CA LYS A 567 37.09 12.40 17.28
C LYS A 567 36.97 10.87 17.09
N PRO A 568 36.08 10.41 16.20
CA PRO A 568 36.18 9.11 15.55
C PRO A 568 37.54 8.91 14.87
N ARG A 569 38.16 7.74 15.05
CA ARG A 569 39.42 7.31 14.41
C ARG A 569 39.21 6.57 13.07
N VAL A 570 38.13 6.86 12.35
CA VAL A 570 37.90 6.34 10.99
C VAL A 570 38.04 7.50 10.02
N SER A 571 38.74 7.31 8.90
CA SER A 571 38.99 8.31 7.86
C SER A 571 37.74 8.72 7.04
N PHE A 572 36.56 8.68 7.67
CA PHE A 572 35.41 9.48 7.27
C PHE A 572 35.47 10.75 8.11
N ASP A 573 35.74 11.88 7.45
CA ASP A 573 36.15 13.12 8.12
C ASP A 573 35.10 13.57 9.16
N SER A 574 35.36 13.23 10.42
CA SER A 574 34.35 13.26 11.49
C SER A 574 33.83 14.65 11.84
N ARG A 575 34.57 15.70 11.46
CA ARG A 575 34.17 17.10 11.61
C ARG A 575 33.10 17.50 10.56
N TYR A 576 33.15 16.88 9.38
CA TYR A 576 32.25 17.12 8.25
C TYR A 576 30.85 16.54 8.49
N ALA A 577 30.76 15.30 8.96
CA ALA A 577 29.46 14.70 9.35
C ALA A 577 28.78 15.48 10.48
N GLN A 578 29.56 16.02 11.42
CA GLN A 578 29.04 16.84 12.52
C GLN A 578 28.47 18.18 12.05
N GLN A 579 29.15 18.89 11.12
CA GLN A 579 28.65 20.15 10.56
C GLN A 579 27.39 19.96 9.72
N TYR A 580 27.38 18.92 8.89
CA TYR A 580 26.21 18.54 8.08
C TYR A 580 24.99 18.21 8.95
N CYS A 581 25.20 17.44 10.02
CA CYS A 581 24.11 17.11 10.94
C CYS A 581 23.67 18.26 11.81
N SER A 582 24.59 19.16 12.20
CA SER A 582 24.23 20.40 12.88
C SER A 582 23.36 21.29 11.99
N LEU A 583 23.66 21.39 10.69
CA LEU A 583 22.85 22.12 9.73
C LEU A 583 21.44 21.51 9.64
N MET A 584 21.36 20.20 9.47
CA MET A 584 20.07 19.51 9.33
C MET A 584 19.24 19.48 10.63
N ASN A 585 19.87 19.40 11.80
CA ASN A 585 19.20 19.51 13.10
C ASN A 585 18.71 20.93 13.36
N SER A 586 19.54 21.95 13.12
CA SER A 586 19.11 23.35 13.25
C SER A 586 17.96 23.70 12.30
N PHE A 587 17.95 23.07 11.13
CA PHE A 587 16.87 23.17 10.16
C PHE A 587 15.61 22.46 10.65
N GLY A 588 15.72 21.22 11.14
CA GLY A 588 14.61 20.48 11.77
C GLY A 588 13.97 21.23 12.94
N GLU A 589 14.79 21.79 13.85
CA GLU A 589 14.32 22.61 14.98
C GLU A 589 13.62 23.90 14.51
N SER A 590 14.14 24.54 13.45
CA SER A 590 13.52 25.74 12.88
C SER A 590 12.15 25.43 12.27
N LEU A 591 11.99 24.24 11.69
CA LEU A 591 10.72 23.77 11.16
C LEU A 591 9.72 23.35 12.23
N GLU A 592 10.18 22.73 13.31
CA GLU A 592 9.32 22.41 14.46
C GLU A 592 8.80 23.69 15.13
N LYS A 593 9.65 24.72 15.25
CA LYS A 593 9.22 26.05 15.72
C LYS A 593 8.18 26.68 14.78
N TYR A 594 8.37 26.53 13.46
CA TYR A 594 7.40 26.96 12.46
C TYR A 594 6.07 26.16 12.54
N TYR A 595 6.14 24.85 12.78
CA TYR A 595 4.99 23.97 12.95
C TYR A 595 4.17 24.32 14.20
N ALA A 596 4.85 24.49 15.34
CA ALA A 596 4.23 24.88 16.61
C ALA A 596 3.56 26.25 16.52
N ALA A 597 4.06 27.15 15.65
CA ALA A 597 3.44 28.45 15.40
C ALA A 597 2.17 28.38 14.54
N LEU A 598 2.08 27.41 13.61
CA LEU A 598 0.90 27.21 12.74
C LEU A 598 -0.16 26.29 13.37
N HIS A 599 0.25 25.42 14.30
CA HIS A 599 -0.60 24.55 15.10
C HIS A 599 -0.25 24.74 16.58
N PRO A 600 -0.71 25.84 17.21
CA PRO A 600 -0.53 25.97 18.65
C PRO A 600 -1.17 24.74 19.33
N PRO A 601 -0.56 24.22 20.41
CA PRO A 601 -1.16 23.11 21.16
C PRO A 601 -2.61 23.50 21.52
N PRO A 602 -3.56 22.54 21.53
CA PRO A 602 -4.90 22.83 21.99
C PRO A 602 -4.77 23.51 23.35
N LYS A 603 -5.42 24.68 23.50
CA LYS A 603 -5.47 25.37 24.80
C LYS A 603 -5.81 24.30 25.82
N ALA A 604 -4.95 24.12 26.82
CA ALA A 604 -5.27 23.27 27.96
C ALA A 604 -6.71 23.65 28.37
N PRO A 605 -7.61 22.67 28.61
CA PRO A 605 -8.95 22.98 29.09
C PRO A 605 -8.78 23.96 30.23
N ASN A 606 -9.44 25.11 30.13
CA ASN A 606 -9.31 26.21 31.08
C ASN A 606 -9.18 25.60 32.48
N ALA A 607 -8.03 25.82 33.12
CA ALA A 607 -7.92 25.52 34.53
C ALA A 607 -9.14 26.19 35.19
N PRO A 608 -9.91 25.47 36.02
CA PRO A 608 -11.05 26.09 36.69
C PRO A 608 -10.54 27.36 37.38
N ALA A 609 -11.29 28.45 37.21
CA ALA A 609 -10.98 29.71 37.85
C ALA A 609 -10.62 29.45 39.32
N PRO A 610 -9.60 30.13 39.88
CA PRO A 610 -9.23 29.93 41.28
C PRO A 610 -10.49 30.10 42.12
N LEU A 611 -10.87 29.02 42.81
CA LEU A 611 -11.96 29.03 43.76
C LEU A 611 -11.68 30.16 44.74
N LEU A 612 -12.65 31.07 44.87
CA LEU A 612 -12.68 32.05 45.95
C LEU A 612 -12.43 31.32 47.27
N PRO A 613 -11.62 31.88 48.19
CA PRO A 613 -11.32 31.22 49.45
C PRO A 613 -12.62 30.95 50.21
N GLU A 614 -12.84 29.68 50.54
CA GLU A 614 -13.94 29.25 51.39
C GLU A 614 -13.85 29.94 52.75
N ALA A 615 -14.99 30.45 53.21
CA ALA A 615 -15.15 30.99 54.55
C ALA A 615 -14.84 29.90 55.60
N PRO A 616 -14.22 30.24 56.73
CA PRO A 616 -13.76 29.25 57.70
C PRO A 616 -14.94 28.52 58.35
N ALA A 617 -14.79 27.21 58.47
CA ALA A 617 -15.74 26.29 59.08
C ALA A 617 -16.10 26.69 60.52
N GLU A 618 -17.41 26.75 60.80
CA GLU A 618 -17.94 26.89 62.15
C GLU A 618 -17.53 25.70 63.00
N ALA A 619 -16.82 26.00 64.10
CA ALA A 619 -16.42 25.06 65.11
C ALA A 619 -17.60 24.69 66.01
N ASP A 620 -17.59 23.42 66.43
CA ASP A 620 -18.52 22.76 67.35
C ASP A 620 -18.91 23.64 68.55
N THR A 621 -20.22 23.74 68.77
CA THR A 621 -20.83 24.29 69.98
C THR A 621 -20.86 23.23 71.09
N PRO A 622 -20.31 23.50 72.29
CA PRO A 622 -20.70 22.78 73.50
C PRO A 622 -21.83 23.53 74.23
N PRO A 623 -22.63 22.84 75.08
CA PRO A 623 -23.90 23.37 75.54
C PRO A 623 -23.79 24.23 76.81
N ASN A 624 -24.48 25.37 76.75
CA ASN A 624 -25.40 25.90 77.75
C ASN A 624 -24.92 26.07 79.22
N THR A 625 -24.69 27.32 79.62
CA THR A 625 -24.92 27.78 81.01
C THR A 625 -25.46 29.21 81.04
N ASN A 626 -26.75 29.30 81.36
CA ASN A 626 -27.36 30.20 82.34
C ASN A 626 -26.87 31.66 82.49
N ALA A 627 -27.84 32.54 82.23
CA ALA A 627 -28.37 33.52 83.19
C ALA A 627 -27.70 34.90 83.35
N ALA A 628 -28.62 35.85 83.56
CA ALA A 628 -28.49 37.12 84.28
C ALA A 628 -28.16 38.39 83.47
N THR A 629 -29.24 39.09 83.09
CA THR A 629 -29.54 40.50 83.48
C THR A 629 -28.37 41.47 83.64
N ARG A 630 -28.34 42.51 82.79
CA ARG A 630 -28.87 43.85 83.10
C ARG A 630 -28.86 44.75 81.87
#